data_AF-A0A0M9ZRE1-F1
#
_entry.id   AF-A0A0M9ZRE1-F1
#
_cell.length_a   1.000
_cell.length_b   1.000
_cell.length_c   1.000
_cell.angle_alpha   90.00
_cell.angle_beta   90.00
_cell.angle_gamma   90.00
#
_symmetry.space_group_name_H-M   'P 1'
#
loop_
_entity.id
_entity.type
_entity.pdbx_description
1 polymer ?
#
loop_
_entity_poly.entity_id
_entity_poly.type
_entity_poly.pdbx_seq_one_letter_code
_entity_poly.pdbx_strand_id
1 'polypeptide(L)' 'MSDDYEHDELDDIGFAPVEHTVERLALLTLEEAHGLLRLLRAVARQDGPVSPEADRLVRELAARIPSEN' A
#
# COMPACT_ATOMS: atom_id res chain seq x y z
N MET A 1 28.70 32.71 18.81
CA MET A 1 27.35 32.11 18.75
C MET A 1 27.33 31.33 17.44
N SER A 2 27.61 30.04 17.52
CA SER A 2 27.59 29.14 16.35
C SER A 2 26.18 28.58 16.26
N ASP A 3 25.53 28.77 15.12
CA ASP A 3 24.25 28.16 14.80
C ASP A 3 24.54 27.15 13.68
N ASP A 4 24.95 25.96 14.12
CA ASP A 4 25.18 24.79 13.28
C ASP A 4 23.83 24.08 13.23
N TYR A 5 23.04 24.39 12.20
CA TYR A 5 21.73 23.79 12.01
C TYR A 5 21.92 22.30 11.71
N GLU A 6 21.56 21.51 12.72
CA GLU A 6 21.55 20.05 12.74
C GLU A 6 20.98 19.49 11.42
N HIS A 7 21.79 18.66 10.79
CA HIS A 7 21.42 17.80 9.68
C HIS A 7 20.33 16.86 10.20
N ASP A 8 19.07 17.07 9.82
CA ASP A 8 17.98 16.13 10.10
C ASP A 8 18.34 14.78 9.46
N GLU A 9 18.94 13.91 10.27
CA GLU A 9 19.18 12.49 10.01
C GLU A 9 17.81 11.81 9.85
N LEU A 10 17.24 11.90 8.64
CA LEU A 10 16.10 11.11 8.17
C LEU A 10 16.47 9.62 7.98
N ASP A 11 17.39 9.09 8.79
CA ASP A 11 18.04 7.80 8.57
C ASP A 11 17.47 6.66 9.42
N ASP A 12 16.38 6.89 10.18
CA ASP A 12 15.82 5.84 11.03
C ASP A 12 14.28 5.77 11.03
N ILE A 13 13.68 5.73 9.84
CA ILE A 13 12.43 4.99 9.72
C ILE A 13 12.82 3.53 9.53
N GLY A 14 13.15 2.87 10.64
CA GLY A 14 13.36 1.43 10.72
C GLY A 14 12.15 0.69 10.16
N PHE A 15 12.18 0.39 8.87
CA PHE A 15 11.23 -0.51 8.22
C PHE A 15 11.55 -1.92 8.72
N ALA A 16 11.01 -2.27 9.89
CA ALA A 16 11.09 -3.62 10.40
C ALA A 16 10.44 -4.55 9.36
N PRO A 17 11.17 -5.53 8.78
CA PRO A 17 10.57 -6.52 7.92
C PRO A 17 9.54 -7.28 8.76
N VAL A 18 8.26 -7.09 8.48
CA VAL A 18 7.20 -7.91 9.08
C VAL A 18 7.54 -9.35 8.68
N GLU A 19 7.84 -10.21 9.66
CA GLU A 19 8.06 -11.64 9.41
C GLU A 19 6.90 -12.18 8.57
N HIS A 20 7.19 -12.41 7.29
CA HIS A 20 6.24 -12.92 6.31
C HIS A 20 6.06 -14.43 6.56
N THR A 21 5.46 -14.82 7.68
CA THR A 21 5.06 -16.22 7.95
C THR A 21 3.90 -16.67 7.07
N VAL A 22 3.34 -15.77 6.28
CA VAL A 22 2.29 -16.03 5.29
C VAL A 22 2.96 -16.15 3.92
N GLU A 23 2.81 -17.31 3.27
CA GLU A 23 3.21 -17.48 1.86
C GLU A 23 2.64 -16.33 1.04
N ARG A 24 3.52 -15.57 0.40
CA ARG A 24 3.10 -14.50 -0.51
C ARG A 24 2.54 -15.16 -1.76
N LEU A 25 1.33 -14.76 -2.15
CA LEU A 25 0.74 -15.15 -3.42
C LEU A 25 1.71 -14.82 -4.57
N ALA A 26 1.62 -15.59 -5.66
CA ALA A 26 2.38 -15.33 -6.88
C ALA A 26 2.23 -13.86 -7.31
N LEU A 27 3.31 -13.27 -7.82
CA LEU A 27 3.35 -11.86 -8.20
C LEU A 27 2.33 -11.61 -9.32
N LEU A 28 1.41 -10.66 -9.09
CA LEU A 28 0.57 -10.10 -10.14
C LEU A 28 1.44 -9.25 -11.08
N THR A 29 1.12 -9.26 -12.37
CA THR A 29 1.60 -8.21 -13.27
C THR A 29 1.05 -6.84 -12.82
N LEU A 30 1.71 -5.76 -13.23
CA LEU A 30 1.26 -4.40 -12.90
C LEU A 30 -0.17 -4.16 -13.40
N GLU A 31 -0.48 -4.61 -14.62
CA GLU A 31 -1.81 -4.53 -15.21
C GLU A 31 -2.87 -5.28 -14.39
N GLU A 32 -2.58 -6.52 -13.97
CA GLU A 32 -3.47 -7.31 -13.12
C GLU A 32 -3.69 -6.65 -11.75
N ALA A 33 -2.64 -6.07 -11.16
CA ALA A 33 -2.73 -5.35 -9.90
C ALA A 33 -3.64 -4.11 -10.01
N HIS A 34 -3.50 -3.32 -11.08
CA HIS A 34 -4.41 -2.20 -11.35
C HIS A 34 -5.83 -2.67 -11.67
N GLY A 35 -5.99 -3.77 -12.40
CA GLY A 35 -7.27 -4.41 -12.67
C GLY A 35 -8.01 -4.78 -11.39
N LEU A 36 -7.32 -5.48 -10.48
CA LEU A 36 -7.85 -5.84 -9.17
C LEU A 36 -8.22 -4.62 -8.33
N LEU A 37 -7.35 -3.60 -8.32
CA LEU A 37 -7.61 -2.37 -7.57
C LEU A 37 -8.87 -1.63 -8.09
N ARG A 38 -9.08 -1.61 -9.41
CA ARG A 38 -10.30 -1.06 -10.03
C ARG A 38 -11.55 -1.85 -9.61
N LEU A 39 -11.47 -3.18 -9.60
CA LEU A 39 -12.57 -4.04 -9.17
C LEU A 39 -12.94 -3.79 -7.70
N LEU A 40 -11.95 -3.76 -6.80
CA LEU A 40 -12.17 -3.51 -5.38
C LEU A 40 -12.79 -2.13 -5.13
N ARG A 41 -12.35 -1.10 -5.87
CA ARG A 41 -12.98 0.24 -5.82
C ARG A 41 -14.44 0.22 -6.27
N ALA A 42 -14.78 -0.59 -7.28
CA ALA A 42 -16.16 -0.73 -7.72
C ALA A 42 -17.03 -1.41 -6.65
N VAL A 43 -16.51 -2.46 -6.01
CA VAL A 43 -17.20 -3.16 -4.91
C VAL A 43 -17.36 -2.26 -3.69
N ALA A 44 -16.33 -1.49 -3.32
CA ALA A 44 -16.39 -0.56 -2.19
C ALA A 44 -17.47 0.53 -2.38
N ARG A 45 -17.85 0.84 -3.63
CA ARG A 45 -18.90 1.82 -3.96
C ARG A 45 -20.31 1.22 -4.02
N GLN A 46 -20.41 -0.09 -4.19
CA GLN A 46 -21.70 -0.77 -4.13
C GLN A 46 -21.99 -1.01 -2.66
N ASP A 47 -22.73 -0.12 -2.02
CA ASP A 47 -23.08 -0.21 -0.58
C ASP A 47 -23.59 -1.63 -0.24
N GLY A 48 -22.77 -2.37 0.50
CA GLY A 48 -22.93 -3.79 0.72
C GLY A 48 -22.09 -4.28 1.92
N PRO A 49 -22.30 -5.53 2.35
CA PRO A 49 -21.67 -6.05 3.58
C PRO A 49 -20.14 -6.12 3.49
N VAL A 50 -19.59 -6.25 2.28
CA VAL A 50 -18.15 -6.34 2.02
C VAL A 50 -17.51 -4.99 1.67
N SER A 51 -18.29 -3.92 1.50
CA SER A 51 -17.79 -2.62 1.04
C SER A 51 -16.76 -1.99 1.99
N PRO A 52 -16.92 -2.07 3.33
CA PRO A 52 -15.90 -1.59 4.26
C PRO A 52 -14.56 -2.34 4.13
N GLU A 53 -14.63 -3.66 3.93
CA GLU A 53 -13.44 -4.49 3.73
C GLU A 53 -12.78 -4.19 2.38
N ALA A 54 -13.58 -4.01 1.33
CA ALA A 54 -13.10 -3.61 0.02
C ALA A 54 -12.39 -2.23 0.08
N ASP A 55 -12.95 -1.24 0.78
CA ASP A 55 -12.30 0.08 0.93
C ASP A 55 -10.96 -0.02 1.67
N ARG A 56 -10.90 -0.83 2.73
CA ARG A 56 -9.65 -1.11 3.45
C ARG A 56 -8.60 -1.72 2.52
N LEU A 57 -8.96 -2.75 1.75
CA LEU A 57 -8.05 -3.41 0.82
C LEU A 57 -7.60 -2.47 -0.30
N VAL A 58 -8.47 -1.59 -0.81
CA VAL A 58 -8.08 -0.56 -1.79
C VAL A 58 -6.97 0.32 -1.22
N ARG A 59 -7.09 0.78 0.03
CA ARG A 59 -6.07 1.65 0.65
C ARG A 59 -4.74 0.92 0.83
N GLU A 60 -4.79 -0.29 1.38
CA GLU A 60 -3.58 -1.10 1.64
C GLU A 60 -2.85 -1.49 0.35
N LEU A 61 -3.59 -1.86 -0.70
CA LEU A 61 -3.00 -2.26 -1.98
C LEU A 61 -2.56 -1.06 -2.82
N ALA A 62 -3.32 0.04 -2.84
CA ALA A 62 -2.92 1.26 -3.57
C ALA A 62 -1.59 1.83 -3.08
N ALA A 63 -1.24 1.66 -1.79
CA ALA A 63 0.04 2.07 -1.25
C ALA A 63 1.23 1.19 -1.70
N ARG A 64 0.96 -0.01 -2.23
CA ARG A 64 1.98 -1.00 -2.62
C ARG A 64 2.12 -1.15 -4.14
N ILE A 65 1.11 -0.77 -4.90
CA ILE A 65 1.08 -0.89 -6.36
C ILE A 65 1.72 0.38 -6.96
N PRO A 66 2.80 0.26 -7.77
CA PRO A 66 3.37 1.39 -8.48
C PRO A 66 2.32 2.12 -9.34
N SER A 67 2.52 3.42 -9.58
CA SER A 67 1.67 4.15 -10.53
C SER A 67 1.97 3.70 -11.96
N GLU A 68 0.95 3.71 -12.84
CA GLU A 68 1.18 3.54 -14.29
C GLU A 68 2.03 4.72 -14.80
N ASN A 69 3.13 4.42 -15.50
CA ASN A 69 3.98 5.41 -16.17
C ASN A 69 3.40 5.85 -17.51
#